data_AF-A0A1S8XW31-F1
#
_entry.id   AF-A0A1S8XW31-F1
#
_cell.length_a   1.000
_cell.length_b   1.000
_cell.length_c   1.000
_cell.angle_alpha   90.00
_cell.angle_beta   90.00
_cell.angle_gamma   90.00
#
_symmetry.space_group_name_H-M   'P 1'
#
loop_
_entity.id
_entity.type
_entity.pdbx_description
1 polymer ?
#
loop_
_entity_poly.entity_id
_entity_poly.type
_entity_poly.pdbx_seq_one_letter_code
_entity_poly.pdbx_strand_id
1 'polypeptide(L)'
;MLVRRWLAGAGLAVLTGAAATLYGALSASAGDTAPAGVAPAPVAAGVAPPGAAAPAAPAARASTDPVLSGKRRVTIVRVGSFESGLSLLDGGRLAEVDDDRGRQVFVPTPLGAGEYLIKAYYGGGTGKPVCWQARNPNNGQPLYVAGATCRADDPAQRFAIAPAPGGGAREYLVSNRWAYLRDSARSGLILEELGDAPPVSSFRFNDTGPAPRR
;
A
#
# COMPACT_ATOMS: atom_id res chain seq x y z
N MET A 1 -6.25 55.58 1.61
CA MET A 1 -5.31 55.63 0.45
C MET A 1 -4.72 54.22 0.27
N LEU A 2 -4.52 53.65 -0.92
CA LEU A 2 -4.96 54.01 -2.28
C LEU A 2 -4.80 52.78 -3.24
N VAL A 3 -5.85 52.34 -3.96
CA VAL A 3 -5.80 51.50 -5.21
C VAL A 3 -5.15 50.08 -5.03
N ARG A 4 -5.14 49.01 -5.87
CA ARG A 4 -5.76 48.39 -7.11
C ARG A 4 -5.88 46.87 -6.76
N ARG A 5 -6.83 45.98 -7.10
CA ARG A 5 -8.00 45.85 -8.01
C ARG A 5 -7.75 45.47 -9.49
N TRP A 6 -8.35 44.35 -9.93
CA TRP A 6 -8.35 43.73 -11.29
C TRP A 6 -7.03 43.04 -11.69
N LEU A 7 -6.99 42.01 -12.56
CA LEU A 7 -7.90 41.58 -13.65
C LEU A 7 -8.38 40.11 -13.57
N ALA A 8 -9.34 39.76 -14.42
CA ALA A 8 -9.79 38.39 -14.69
C ALA A 8 -9.17 37.84 -15.99
N GLY A 9 -9.19 36.51 -16.16
CA GLY A 9 -8.78 35.84 -17.41
C GLY A 9 -9.54 34.53 -17.59
N ALA A 10 -10.34 34.44 -18.65
CA ALA A 10 -11.03 33.21 -19.06
C ALA A 10 -10.24 32.54 -20.20
N GLY A 11 -10.20 31.20 -20.20
CA GLY A 11 -9.49 30.42 -21.22
C GLY A 11 -10.22 29.10 -21.50
N LEU A 12 -11.22 29.14 -22.37
CA LEU A 12 -11.93 27.95 -22.82
C LEU A 12 -11.27 27.42 -24.11
N ALA A 13 -10.72 26.20 -24.08
CA ALA A 13 -10.11 25.55 -25.24
C ALA A 13 -10.87 24.26 -25.58
N VAL A 14 -11.74 24.35 -26.60
CA VAL A 14 -12.43 23.19 -27.18
C VAL A 14 -11.59 22.65 -28.33
N LEU A 15 -11.30 21.35 -28.33
CA LEU A 15 -10.69 20.64 -29.46
C LEU A 15 -11.57 19.47 -29.88
N THR A 16 -12.36 19.69 -30.92
CA THR A 16 -13.13 18.67 -31.62
C THR A 16 -12.23 17.95 -32.64
N GLY A 17 -12.00 16.64 -32.46
CA GLY A 17 -11.42 15.76 -33.47
C GLY A 17 -12.50 14.86 -34.07
N ALA A 18 -12.57 14.80 -35.41
CA ALA A 18 -13.62 14.06 -36.12
C ALA A 18 -13.29 12.58 -36.37
N ALA A 19 -14.30 11.81 -36.75
CA ALA A 19 -14.21 10.36 -36.93
C ALA A 19 -13.52 9.94 -38.24
N ALA A 20 -13.01 8.70 -38.26
CA ALA A 20 -12.77 7.92 -39.47
C ALA A 20 -13.26 6.48 -39.25
N THR A 21 -14.21 6.03 -40.08
CA THR A 21 -14.73 4.64 -40.06
C THR A 21 -14.06 3.80 -41.13
N LEU A 22 -13.74 2.54 -40.82
CA LEU A 22 -13.49 1.51 -41.84
C LEU A 22 -14.28 0.24 -41.55
N TYR A 23 -14.77 -0.37 -42.63
CA TYR A 23 -15.56 -1.61 -42.64
C TYR A 23 -14.65 -2.84 -42.75
N GLY A 24 -15.14 -3.97 -42.25
CA GLY A 24 -14.51 -5.29 -42.32
C GLY A 24 -15.44 -6.33 -41.69
N ALA A 25 -16.63 -6.57 -42.25
CA ALA A 25 -16.89 -7.46 -43.39
C ALA A 25 -17.14 -8.91 -42.93
N LEU A 26 -18.28 -9.47 -43.35
CA LEU A 26 -18.83 -10.72 -42.83
C LEU A 26 -18.02 -11.96 -43.22
N SER A 27 -18.11 -12.99 -42.38
CA SER A 27 -18.19 -14.37 -42.87
C SER A 27 -19.11 -15.16 -41.95
N ALA A 28 -20.14 -15.78 -42.55
CA ALA A 28 -21.12 -16.61 -41.87
C ALA A 28 -21.12 -17.99 -42.50
N SER A 29 -21.42 -19.01 -41.71
CA SER A 29 -21.97 -20.29 -42.16
C SER A 29 -22.69 -20.95 -40.98
N ALA A 30 -23.97 -21.27 -41.17
CA ALA A 30 -24.66 -22.19 -40.28
C ALA A 30 -24.35 -23.64 -40.71
N GLY A 31 -24.38 -24.58 -39.76
CA GLY A 31 -24.10 -25.99 -39.99
C GLY A 31 -24.83 -26.85 -38.96
N ASP A 32 -26.14 -27.01 -39.16
CA ASP A 32 -27.02 -27.79 -38.29
C ASP A 32 -27.24 -29.20 -38.86
N THR A 33 -26.65 -30.23 -38.22
CA THR A 33 -27.12 -31.62 -38.27
C THR A 33 -26.32 -32.53 -37.33
N ALA A 34 -27.03 -33.28 -36.47
CA ALA A 34 -26.58 -34.56 -35.94
C ALA A 34 -27.36 -35.69 -36.66
N PRO A 35 -26.88 -36.95 -36.71
CA PRO A 35 -27.19 -37.87 -35.60
C PRO A 35 -26.23 -39.07 -35.32
N ALA A 36 -26.31 -39.56 -34.08
CA ALA A 36 -26.23 -40.97 -33.62
C ALA A 36 -25.00 -41.88 -33.85
N GLY A 37 -24.66 -42.65 -32.80
CA GLY A 37 -23.65 -43.73 -32.76
C GLY A 37 -22.27 -43.25 -32.27
N VAL A 38 -21.55 -43.92 -31.36
CA VAL A 38 -21.64 -45.30 -30.80
C VAL A 38 -21.45 -45.29 -29.27
N ALA A 39 -21.90 -46.34 -28.58
CA ALA A 39 -21.82 -46.52 -27.11
C ALA A 39 -20.38 -46.85 -26.61
N PRO A 40 -20.07 -46.69 -25.30
CA PRO A 40 -18.69 -46.58 -24.83
C PRO A 40 -17.98 -47.91 -24.53
N ALA A 41 -16.64 -47.89 -24.63
CA ALA A 41 -15.76 -48.92 -24.07
C ALA A 41 -15.26 -48.52 -22.66
N PRO A 42 -15.16 -49.46 -21.70
CA PRO A 42 -14.72 -49.15 -20.34
C PRO A 42 -13.20 -49.07 -20.23
N VAL A 43 -12.68 -47.93 -19.77
CA VAL A 43 -11.30 -47.80 -19.27
C VAL A 43 -11.28 -47.91 -17.74
N ALA A 44 -10.31 -48.65 -17.22
CA ALA A 44 -10.30 -49.09 -15.82
C ALA A 44 -10.06 -47.95 -14.81
N ALA A 45 -10.64 -48.10 -13.62
CA ALA A 45 -10.41 -47.19 -12.50
C ALA A 45 -8.98 -47.34 -11.94
N GLY A 46 -8.06 -46.49 -12.42
CA GLY A 46 -6.74 -46.34 -11.83
C GLY A 46 -6.83 -45.65 -10.46
N VAL A 47 -6.49 -46.38 -9.39
CA VAL A 47 -6.44 -45.82 -8.03
C VAL A 47 -5.33 -44.77 -7.95
N ALA A 48 -5.69 -43.51 -7.72
CA ALA A 48 -4.72 -42.45 -7.49
C ALA A 48 -4.01 -42.65 -6.14
N PRO A 49 -2.67 -42.51 -6.06
CA PRO A 49 -1.97 -42.55 -4.79
C PRO A 49 -2.36 -41.35 -3.91
N PRO A 50 -2.28 -41.47 -2.57
CA PRO A 50 -2.60 -40.36 -1.68
C PRO A 50 -1.64 -39.18 -1.94
N GLY A 51 -2.20 -38.05 -2.35
CA GLY A 51 -1.43 -36.85 -2.66
C GLY A 51 -0.63 -36.37 -1.45
N ALA A 52 0.65 -36.08 -1.64
CA ALA A 52 1.51 -35.56 -0.59
C ALA A 52 0.93 -34.24 -0.04
N ALA A 53 0.90 -34.10 1.28
CA ALA A 53 0.42 -32.88 1.93
C ALA A 53 1.23 -31.67 1.44
N ALA A 54 0.53 -30.60 1.05
CA ALA A 54 1.17 -29.35 0.63
C ALA A 54 2.10 -28.83 1.74
N PRO A 55 3.31 -28.33 1.42
CA PRO A 55 4.22 -27.81 2.43
C PRO A 55 3.56 -26.69 3.24
N ALA A 56 3.53 -26.85 4.57
CA ALA A 56 3.00 -25.82 5.45
C ALA A 56 3.76 -24.49 5.22
N ALA A 57 3.01 -23.40 5.02
CA ALA A 57 3.59 -22.09 4.78
C ALA A 57 4.57 -21.72 5.91
N PRO A 58 5.80 -21.24 5.60
CA PRO A 58 6.80 -20.97 6.63
C PRO A 58 6.27 -19.98 7.68
N ALA A 59 6.28 -20.39 8.95
CA ALA A 59 5.87 -19.54 10.05
C ALA A 59 6.67 -18.22 10.04
N ALA A 60 5.97 -17.09 9.97
CA ALA A 60 6.56 -15.78 9.80
C ALA A 60 7.51 -15.46 10.97
N ARG A 61 8.82 -15.50 10.68
CA ARG A 61 9.88 -15.22 11.64
C ARG A 61 9.75 -13.78 12.14
N ALA A 62 9.88 -13.58 13.45
CA ALA A 62 10.02 -12.24 14.01
C ALA A 62 11.25 -11.55 13.39
N SER A 63 11.11 -10.28 13.00
CA SER A 63 12.21 -9.53 12.39
C SER A 63 13.42 -9.47 13.33
N THR A 64 14.59 -9.78 12.79
CA THR A 64 15.87 -9.67 13.48
C THR A 64 16.44 -8.25 13.45
N ASP A 65 15.91 -7.32 12.64
CA ASP A 65 16.39 -5.93 12.68
C ASP A 65 15.87 -5.19 13.93
N PRO A 66 16.76 -4.59 14.74
CA PRO A 66 16.39 -3.76 15.87
C PRO A 66 15.31 -2.70 15.59
N VAL A 67 15.20 -2.14 14.39
CA VAL A 67 14.18 -1.09 14.10
C VAL A 67 12.74 -1.59 14.15
N LEU A 68 12.53 -2.90 13.94
CA LEU A 68 11.20 -3.52 13.98
C LEU A 68 10.89 -4.20 15.34
N SER A 69 11.76 -4.01 16.34
CA SER A 69 11.63 -4.64 17.67
C SER A 69 10.59 -3.98 18.59
N GLY A 70 10.02 -2.83 18.21
CA GLY A 70 9.24 -1.96 19.11
C GLY A 70 10.03 -1.27 20.22
N LYS A 71 11.36 -1.50 20.30
CA LYS A 71 12.28 -0.90 21.30
C LYS A 71 13.10 0.26 20.73
N ARG A 72 13.02 0.51 19.43
CA ARG A 72 13.66 1.63 18.73
C ARG A 72 12.61 2.59 18.19
N ARG A 73 12.96 3.86 18.09
CA ARG A 73 12.22 4.88 17.33
C ARG A 73 12.92 5.11 15.99
N VAL A 74 12.16 5.42 14.96
CA VAL A 74 12.65 5.69 13.61
C VAL A 74 12.07 6.97 13.05
N THR A 75 12.80 7.64 12.16
CA THR A 75 12.16 8.41 11.08
C THR A 75 12.08 7.52 9.83
N ILE A 76 11.11 7.77 8.96
CA ILE A 76 10.90 7.00 7.74
C ILE A 76 10.99 7.96 6.55
N VAL A 77 11.73 7.58 5.51
CA VAL A 77 11.95 8.37 4.29
C VAL A 77 11.70 7.46 3.08
N ARG A 78 10.99 7.92 2.05
CA ARG A 78 10.83 7.14 0.81
C ARG A 78 12.14 7.07 0.04
N VAL A 79 12.52 5.87 -0.41
CA VAL A 79 13.72 5.68 -1.23
C VAL A 79 13.53 6.38 -2.57
N GLY A 80 14.47 7.27 -2.93
CA GLY A 80 14.37 8.12 -4.12
C GLY A 80 13.66 9.46 -3.89
N SER A 81 13.12 9.72 -2.70
CA SER A 81 12.74 11.08 -2.29
C SER A 81 13.97 11.85 -1.80
N PHE A 82 13.99 13.16 -2.01
CA PHE A 82 15.07 14.05 -1.58
C PHE A 82 14.54 14.92 -0.44
N GLU A 83 15.19 14.81 0.72
CA GLU A 83 14.93 15.59 1.96
C GLU A 83 13.56 15.33 2.64
N SER A 84 12.51 14.96 1.92
CA SER A 84 11.17 14.73 2.49
C SER A 84 11.09 13.49 3.40
N GLY A 85 10.68 13.70 4.66
CA GLY A 85 10.36 12.65 5.64
C GLY A 85 8.87 12.32 5.73
N LEU A 86 8.53 11.13 6.21
CA LEU A 86 7.15 10.79 6.55
C LEU A 86 6.70 11.56 7.80
N SER A 87 5.59 12.28 7.70
CA SER A 87 4.88 12.85 8.86
C SER A 87 3.41 12.44 8.86
N LEU A 88 2.93 12.00 10.02
CA LEU A 88 1.49 11.95 10.28
C LEU A 88 1.04 13.32 10.79
N LEU A 89 0.41 14.10 9.90
CA LEU A 89 -0.02 15.47 10.16
C LEU A 89 -1.13 15.52 11.21
N ASP A 90 -1.26 16.66 11.90
CA ASP A 90 -2.34 16.90 12.86
C ASP A 90 -3.74 16.99 12.20
N GLY A 91 -3.79 17.27 10.89
CA GLY A 91 -4.97 17.05 10.04
C GLY A 91 -5.32 15.56 9.82
N GLY A 92 -4.61 14.64 10.48
CA GLY A 92 -4.95 13.23 10.59
C GLY A 92 -4.48 12.33 9.45
N ARG A 93 -3.76 12.84 8.44
CA ARG A 93 -3.25 12.08 7.27
C ARG A 93 -1.73 11.98 7.26
N LEU A 94 -1.21 10.83 6.82
CA LEU A 94 0.22 10.62 6.54
C LEU A 94 0.61 11.30 5.21
N ALA A 95 1.70 12.06 5.23
CA ALA A 95 2.26 12.76 4.07
C ALA A 95 3.80 12.69 4.07
N GLU A 96 4.40 12.99 2.92
CA GLU A 96 5.82 13.40 2.84
C GLU A 96 5.92 14.91 3.10
N VAL A 97 6.91 15.33 3.90
CA VAL A 97 7.12 16.72 4.31
C VAL A 97 8.61 17.05 4.50
N ASP A 98 8.97 18.30 4.26
CA ASP A 98 10.36 18.80 4.34
C ASP A 98 10.64 19.65 5.60
N ASP A 99 9.60 19.90 6.39
CA ASP A 99 9.59 20.63 7.67
C ASP A 99 9.41 19.66 8.86
N ASP A 100 9.36 20.17 10.10
CA ASP A 100 9.26 19.37 11.33
C ASP A 100 7.81 19.11 11.81
N ARG A 101 6.80 19.55 11.05
CA ARG A 101 5.39 19.51 11.44
C ARG A 101 4.86 18.08 11.64
N GLY A 102 3.88 17.95 12.52
CA GLY A 102 3.17 16.70 12.79
C GLY A 102 4.04 15.65 13.49
N ARG A 103 3.75 14.37 13.22
CA ARG A 103 4.32 13.23 13.95
C ARG A 103 5.22 12.40 13.05
N GLN A 104 6.52 12.65 13.18
CA GLN A 104 7.59 12.09 12.32
C GLN A 104 8.39 10.97 12.98
N VAL A 105 8.19 10.77 14.29
CA VAL A 105 8.92 9.77 15.08
C VAL A 105 8.04 8.54 15.24
N PHE A 106 8.40 7.44 14.58
CA PHE A 106 7.59 6.22 14.56
C PHE A 106 8.20 5.11 15.42
N VAL A 107 7.35 4.24 15.97
CA VAL A 107 7.77 3.02 16.69
C VAL A 107 6.98 1.82 16.15
N PRO A 108 7.55 1.06 15.20
CA PRO A 108 6.96 -0.19 14.70
C PRO A 108 6.91 -1.22 15.84
N THR A 109 5.72 -1.45 16.39
CA THR A 109 5.53 -2.35 17.53
C THR A 109 5.03 -3.71 17.01
N PRO A 110 5.81 -4.80 17.11
CA PRO A 110 5.39 -6.10 16.60
C PRO A 110 4.16 -6.62 17.34
N LEU A 111 3.24 -7.22 16.58
CA LEU A 111 2.04 -7.90 17.08
C LEU A 111 2.15 -9.42 17.03
N GLY A 112 3.15 -9.94 16.28
CA GLY A 112 3.29 -11.35 15.91
C GLY A 112 3.11 -11.53 14.40
N ALA A 113 3.46 -12.70 13.87
CA ALA A 113 3.25 -13.09 12.46
C ALA A 113 3.78 -12.13 11.36
N GLY A 114 4.66 -11.18 11.69
CA GLY A 114 5.11 -10.13 10.76
C GLY A 114 4.20 -8.90 10.68
N GLU A 115 3.14 -8.84 11.49
CA GLU A 115 2.29 -7.65 11.67
C GLU A 115 2.87 -6.69 12.73
N TYR A 116 2.65 -5.40 12.49
CA TYR A 116 3.10 -4.29 13.33
C TYR A 116 1.98 -3.27 13.54
N LEU A 117 1.94 -2.71 14.75
CA LEU A 117 1.22 -1.50 15.08
C LEU A 117 2.21 -0.32 15.05
N ILE A 118 2.09 0.53 14.02
CA ILE A 118 3.00 1.67 13.81
C ILE A 118 2.48 2.86 14.62
N LYS A 119 3.15 3.17 15.74
CA LYS A 119 2.88 4.34 16.58
C LYS A 119 3.58 5.57 16.02
N ALA A 120 2.94 6.73 16.10
CA ALA A 120 3.46 8.03 15.68
C ALA A 120 3.46 9.05 16.84
N TYR A 121 4.63 9.61 17.10
CA TYR A 121 4.95 10.58 18.14
C TYR A 121 5.42 11.90 17.51
N TYR A 122 5.32 13.01 18.25
CA TYR A 122 5.95 14.27 17.85
C TYR A 122 7.48 14.19 17.94
N GLY A 123 8.16 15.26 17.52
CA GLY A 123 9.62 15.42 17.61
C GLY A 123 10.21 14.93 18.94
N GLY A 124 11.36 14.25 18.84
CA GLY A 124 12.01 13.58 19.99
C GLY A 124 11.30 12.31 20.51
N GLY A 125 10.14 11.94 19.98
CA GLY A 125 9.32 10.84 20.52
C GLY A 125 8.42 11.26 21.68
N THR A 126 7.96 12.50 21.67
CA THR A 126 7.21 13.11 22.77
C THR A 126 5.69 12.91 22.66
N GLY A 127 5.01 13.04 23.81
CA GLY A 127 3.55 12.98 23.93
C GLY A 127 2.95 11.57 23.83
N LYS A 128 1.62 11.49 23.95
CA LYS A 128 0.86 10.25 23.74
C LYS A 128 0.88 9.88 22.24
N PRO A 129 1.23 8.64 21.86
CA PRO A 129 1.18 8.22 20.47
C PRO A 129 -0.25 8.09 19.98
N VAL A 130 -0.45 8.41 18.71
CA VAL A 130 -1.52 7.85 17.88
C VAL A 130 -0.92 6.70 17.05
N CYS A 131 -1.76 5.85 16.47
CA CYS A 131 -1.31 4.78 15.58
C CYS A 131 -1.77 5.03 14.15
N TRP A 132 -1.00 4.52 13.19
CA TRP A 132 -1.38 4.47 11.79
C TRP A 132 -2.64 3.60 11.63
N GLN A 133 -3.56 4.02 10.78
CA GLN A 133 -4.76 3.29 10.42
C GLN A 133 -5.06 3.48 8.94
N ALA A 134 -5.19 2.39 8.17
CA ALA A 134 -5.68 2.44 6.81
C ALA A 134 -7.14 2.94 6.78
N ARG A 135 -7.42 3.93 5.93
CA ARG A 135 -8.74 4.53 5.76
C ARG A 135 -9.17 4.50 4.31
N ASN A 136 -10.36 3.94 4.08
CA ASN A 136 -11.12 4.15 2.84
C ASN A 136 -12.01 5.40 3.03
N PRO A 137 -11.88 6.43 2.17
CA PRO A 137 -12.74 7.62 2.22
C PRO A 137 -14.15 7.41 1.63
N ASN A 138 -14.45 6.23 1.07
CA ASN A 138 -15.76 5.80 0.55
C ASN A 138 -16.37 6.69 -0.54
N ASN A 139 -15.51 7.42 -1.27
CA ASN A 139 -15.90 8.41 -2.29
C ASN A 139 -15.10 8.27 -3.61
N GLY A 140 -14.53 7.08 -3.87
CA GLY A 140 -13.71 6.81 -5.05
C GLY A 140 -12.27 7.33 -4.98
N GLN A 141 -11.89 8.07 -3.94
CA GLN A 141 -10.47 8.40 -3.70
C GLN A 141 -9.71 7.17 -3.16
N PRO A 142 -8.39 7.07 -3.39
CA PRO A 142 -7.57 5.98 -2.87
C PRO A 142 -7.63 5.83 -1.35
N LEU A 143 -7.29 4.64 -0.85
CA LEU A 143 -7.07 4.45 0.58
C LEU A 143 -5.85 5.29 1.01
N TYR A 144 -5.82 5.71 2.27
CA TYR A 144 -4.70 6.47 2.84
C TYR A 144 -4.42 6.04 4.28
N VAL A 145 -3.22 6.34 4.77
CA VAL A 145 -2.90 6.14 6.19
C VAL A 145 -3.33 7.38 6.98
N ALA A 146 -4.08 7.15 8.05
CA ALA A 146 -4.58 8.16 8.97
C ALA A 146 -4.10 7.91 10.41
N GLY A 147 -4.32 8.89 11.29
CA GLY A 147 -4.05 8.79 12.72
C GLY A 147 -5.27 8.32 13.51
N ALA A 148 -5.07 7.36 14.42
CA ALA A 148 -6.12 6.79 15.26
C ALA A 148 -5.67 6.50 16.70
N THR A 149 -6.62 6.26 17.59
CA THR A 149 -6.34 5.64 18.90
C THR A 149 -5.86 4.21 18.69
N CYS A 150 -4.64 3.94 19.18
CA CYS A 150 -3.95 2.65 19.06
C CYS A 150 -4.81 1.46 19.55
N ARG A 151 -5.08 0.52 18.63
CA ARG A 151 -5.78 -0.75 18.86
C ARG A 151 -5.03 -1.86 18.12
N ALA A 152 -4.61 -2.90 18.84
CA ALA A 152 -3.86 -4.02 18.26
C ALA A 152 -4.77 -5.09 17.62
N ASP A 153 -6.03 -5.09 18.02
CA ASP A 153 -7.15 -5.88 17.53
C ASP A 153 -7.77 -5.31 16.23
N ASP A 154 -7.63 -4.01 15.99
CA ASP A 154 -8.16 -3.32 14.80
C ASP A 154 -7.37 -3.69 13.53
N PRO A 155 -7.96 -4.41 12.56
CA PRO A 155 -7.25 -4.85 11.35
C PRO A 155 -6.92 -3.71 10.38
N ALA A 156 -7.49 -2.51 10.57
CA ALA A 156 -7.06 -1.32 9.83
C ALA A 156 -5.76 -0.71 10.40
N GLN A 157 -5.38 -1.04 11.64
CA GLN A 157 -4.14 -0.58 12.29
C GLN A 157 -2.98 -1.59 12.20
N ARG A 158 -3.23 -2.74 11.56
CA ARG A 158 -2.23 -3.79 11.32
C ARG A 158 -1.54 -3.56 9.98
N PHE A 159 -0.23 -3.38 10.04
CA PHE A 159 0.65 -3.21 8.89
C PHE A 159 1.71 -4.31 8.85
N ALA A 160 1.94 -4.90 7.68
CA ALA A 160 3.12 -5.71 7.44
C ALA A 160 4.29 -4.80 7.05
N ILE A 161 5.49 -5.14 7.52
CA ILE A 161 6.73 -4.44 7.16
C ILE A 161 7.73 -5.50 6.73
N ALA A 162 7.95 -5.59 5.41
CA ALA A 162 8.75 -6.63 4.77
C ALA A 162 9.96 -6.01 4.07
N PRO A 163 11.14 -6.67 4.03
CA PRO A 163 12.30 -6.15 3.28
C PRO A 163 11.94 -5.89 1.81
N ALA A 164 12.43 -4.77 1.25
CA ALA A 164 12.24 -4.48 -0.15
C ALA A 164 13.06 -5.44 -1.03
N PRO A 165 12.46 -6.10 -2.06
CA PRO A 165 13.22 -6.95 -2.98
C PRO A 165 14.35 -6.16 -3.67
N GLY A 166 15.59 -6.61 -3.49
CA GLY A 166 16.78 -5.89 -3.98
C GLY A 166 17.11 -4.56 -3.27
N GLY A 167 16.37 -4.20 -2.21
CA GLY A 167 16.60 -2.98 -1.44
C GLY A 167 17.81 -3.04 -0.51
N GLY A 168 18.25 -1.87 -0.07
CA GLY A 168 19.35 -1.71 0.88
C GLY A 168 18.99 -2.09 2.32
N ALA A 169 19.97 -1.96 3.22
CA ALA A 169 19.76 -2.17 4.64
C ALA A 169 18.66 -1.23 5.18
N ARG A 170 17.66 -1.81 5.87
CA ARG A 170 16.48 -1.11 6.42
C ARG A 170 15.57 -0.44 5.38
N GLU A 171 15.60 -0.91 4.14
CA GLU A 171 14.62 -0.52 3.12
C GLU A 171 13.49 -1.54 3.08
N TYR A 172 12.27 -1.06 3.30
CA TYR A 172 11.09 -1.90 3.53
C TYR A 172 9.95 -1.52 2.59
N LEU A 173 9.17 -2.53 2.22
CA LEU A 173 7.78 -2.35 1.80
C LEU A 173 6.92 -2.27 3.07
N VAL A 174 6.04 -1.27 3.13
CA VAL A 174 4.99 -1.19 4.15
C VAL A 174 3.66 -1.46 3.48
N SER A 175 2.89 -2.41 3.99
CA SER A 175 1.56 -2.74 3.49
C SER A 175 0.60 -2.98 4.64
N ASN A 176 -0.68 -3.03 4.32
CA ASN A 176 -1.77 -3.45 5.20
C ASN A 176 -2.56 -4.56 4.46
N ARG A 177 -3.49 -5.23 5.14
CA ARG A 177 -4.32 -6.35 4.62
C ARG A 177 -5.18 -6.08 3.35
N TRP A 178 -5.04 -4.92 2.70
CA TRP A 178 -5.70 -4.57 1.44
C TRP A 178 -4.73 -4.02 0.39
N ALA A 179 -3.59 -3.45 0.79
CA ALA A 179 -2.87 -2.50 -0.04
C ALA A 179 -1.45 -2.18 0.45
N TYR A 180 -0.57 -1.77 -0.46
CA TYR A 180 0.78 -1.30 -0.20
C TYR A 180 0.84 0.22 -0.11
N LEU A 181 1.64 0.73 0.82
CA LEU A 181 1.93 2.16 0.92
C LEU A 181 2.81 2.57 -0.26
N ARG A 182 2.40 3.62 -0.97
CA ARG A 182 3.15 4.17 -2.12
C ARG A 182 2.96 5.66 -2.23
N ASP A 183 3.85 6.30 -2.98
CA ASP A 183 3.58 7.63 -3.51
C ASP A 183 2.70 7.59 -4.78
N SER A 184 2.01 8.69 -5.03
CA SER A 184 1.21 8.97 -6.22
C SER A 184 1.27 10.46 -6.51
N ALA A 185 1.77 10.83 -7.70
CA ALA A 185 1.94 12.22 -8.13
C ALA A 185 0.63 13.05 -8.16
N ARG A 186 -0.55 12.43 -8.02
CA ARG A 186 -1.86 13.11 -7.91
C ARG A 186 -2.42 13.18 -6.49
N SER A 187 -1.93 12.35 -5.57
CA SER A 187 -2.56 12.15 -4.25
C SER A 187 -1.58 12.23 -3.08
N GLY A 188 -0.27 12.22 -3.33
CA GLY A 188 0.76 11.92 -2.33
C GLY A 188 0.64 10.48 -1.83
N LEU A 189 1.00 10.25 -0.57
CA LEU A 189 0.99 8.92 0.04
C LEU A 189 -0.40 8.28 0.10
N ILE A 190 -0.54 7.15 -0.58
CA ILE A 190 -1.76 6.35 -0.63
C ILE A 190 -1.46 4.89 -0.32
N LEU A 191 -2.50 4.16 0.03
CA LEU A 191 -2.53 2.70 0.05
C LEU A 191 -3.21 2.26 -1.25
N GLU A 192 -2.51 1.48 -2.07
CA GLU A 192 -3.04 0.93 -3.32
C GLU A 192 -2.85 -0.60 -3.37
N GLU A 193 -3.82 -1.31 -3.94
CA GLU A 193 -3.72 -2.75 -4.19
C GLU A 193 -2.70 -3.03 -5.30
N LEU A 194 -1.94 -4.12 -5.18
CA LEU A 194 -1.07 -4.59 -6.26
C LEU A 194 -1.88 -5.55 -7.14
N GLY A 195 -2.10 -5.16 -8.40
CA GLY A 195 -2.36 -6.12 -9.48
C GLY A 195 -1.06 -6.83 -9.88
N ASP A 196 -0.92 -7.16 -11.17
CA ASP A 196 0.25 -7.89 -11.70
C ASP A 196 1.58 -7.10 -11.69
N ALA A 197 1.61 -5.91 -11.08
CA ALA A 197 2.77 -5.03 -11.01
C ALA A 197 3.46 -5.10 -9.63
N PRO A 198 4.81 -5.12 -9.57
CA PRO A 198 5.54 -5.08 -8.31
C PRO A 198 5.35 -3.74 -7.57
N PRO A 199 5.50 -3.70 -6.24
CA PRO A 199 5.31 -2.47 -5.47
C PRO A 199 6.39 -1.43 -5.79
N VAL A 200 5.95 -0.25 -6.22
CA VAL A 200 6.79 0.83 -6.79
C VAL A 200 7.35 1.83 -5.75
N SER A 201 7.28 1.52 -4.46
CA SER A 201 7.77 2.41 -3.40
C SER A 201 8.29 1.60 -2.22
N SER A 202 9.53 1.88 -1.82
CA SER A 202 10.15 1.37 -0.60
C SER A 202 10.53 2.53 0.32
N PHE A 203 10.65 2.24 1.61
CA PHE A 203 10.84 3.22 2.66
C PHE A 203 12.02 2.82 3.55
N ARG A 204 12.97 3.74 3.73
CA ARG A 204 14.14 3.55 4.59
C ARG A 204 13.80 3.94 6.03
N PHE A 205 14.04 3.02 6.96
CA PHE A 205 13.75 3.21 8.39
C PHE A 205 15.04 3.62 9.11
N ASN A 206 15.18 4.91 9.39
CA ASN A 206 16.37 5.48 10.01
C ASN A 206 16.24 5.44 11.53
N ASP A 207 17.08 4.66 12.21
CA ASP A 207 17.08 4.49 13.67
C ASP A 207 17.51 5.79 14.38
N THR A 208 16.59 6.42 15.12
CA THR A 208 16.84 7.65 15.88
C THR A 208 16.97 7.42 17.38
N GLY A 209 17.13 6.17 17.83
CA GLY A 209 17.43 5.82 19.23
C GLY A 209 16.39 4.92 19.91
N PRO A 210 16.41 4.84 21.25
CA PRO A 210 15.42 4.07 22.02
C PRO A 210 13.99 4.60 21.83
N ALA A 211 13.02 3.70 21.77
CA ALA A 211 11.61 4.06 21.82
C ALA A 211 11.24 4.72 23.16
N PRO A 212 10.24 5.63 23.20
CA PRO A 212 9.75 6.20 24.44
C PRO A 212 9.29 5.12 25.43
N ARG A 213 9.61 5.29 26.71
CA ARG A 213 9.09 4.44 27.79
C ARG A 213 7.57 4.62 27.88
N ARG A 214 6.86 3.54 28.22
CA ARG A 214 5.44 3.59 28.59
C ARG A 214 5.30 3.91 30.07
#